data_AF-A0A848Q8M3-F1
#
_entry.id   AF-A0A848Q8M3-F1
#
_cell.length_a   1.000
_cell.length_b   1.000
_cell.length_c   1.000
_cell.angle_alpha   90.00
_cell.angle_beta   90.00
_cell.angle_gamma   90.00
#
_symmetry.space_group_name_H-M   'P 1'
#
loop_
_entity.id
_entity.type
_entity.pdbx_description
1 polymer ?
#
loop_
_entity_poly.entity_id
_entity_poly.type
_entity_poly.pdbx_seq_one_letter_code
_entity_poly.pdbx_strand_id
1 'polypeptide(L)'
;MNQKLLKKINDLRNELANDKRILNLNRCEGKMEHSEEVMALAYQKDVAENAYNDSLRHFNIRSQEVKLAQKALFEAKTKLDSHPLVRQYLLAYHDVRILYEELNNELFSPFKERLCEDAK
;
A
#
# COMPACT_ATOMS: atom_id res chain seq x y z
N MET A 1 -28.10 18.21 -2.99
CA MET A 1 -27.51 16.86 -3.13
C MET A 1 -28.64 15.86 -3.33
N ASN A 2 -28.57 14.98 -4.34
CA ASN A 2 -29.65 14.02 -4.63
C ASN A 2 -29.75 12.98 -3.50
N GLN A 3 -30.84 12.99 -2.72
CA GLN A 3 -31.03 12.11 -1.55
C GLN A 3 -30.95 10.62 -1.91
N LYS A 4 -31.39 10.24 -3.11
CA LYS A 4 -31.30 8.85 -3.60
C LYS A 4 -29.85 8.43 -3.84
N LEU A 5 -29.03 9.34 -4.36
CA LEU A 5 -27.59 9.09 -4.55
C LEU A 5 -26.88 8.98 -3.21
N LEU A 6 -27.18 9.87 -2.26
CA LEU A 6 -26.61 9.84 -0.91
C LEU A 6 -26.91 8.51 -0.21
N LYS A 7 -28.16 8.03 -0.32
CA LYS A 7 -28.55 6.72 0.24
C LYS A 7 -27.71 5.59 -0.36
N LYS A 8 -27.58 5.52 -1.69
CA LYS A 8 -26.79 4.50 -2.37
C LYS A 8 -25.30 4.51 -1.98
N ILE A 9 -24.71 5.70 -1.77
CA ILE A 9 -23.33 5.83 -1.32
C ILE A 9 -23.18 5.28 0.11
N ASN A 10 -24.13 5.59 1.00
CA ASN A 10 -24.11 5.06 2.36
C ASN A 10 -24.32 3.55 2.40
N ASP A 11 -25.23 3.01 1.57
CA ASP A 11 -25.44 1.58 1.44
C ASP A 11 -24.14 0.88 0.99
N LEU A 12 -23.47 1.40 -0.07
CA LEU A 12 -22.18 0.89 -0.53
C LEU A 12 -21.10 0.94 0.55
N ARG A 13 -21.02 2.04 1.31
CA ARG A 13 -20.08 2.16 2.44
C ARG A 13 -20.33 1.07 3.49
N ASN A 14 -21.59 0.81 3.83
CA ASN A 14 -21.95 -0.20 4.82
C ASN A 14 -21.62 -1.61 4.33
N GLU A 15 -21.87 -1.91 3.06
CA GLU A 15 -21.49 -3.20 2.46
C GLU A 15 -19.97 -3.38 2.47
N LEU A 16 -19.20 -2.34 2.11
CA LEU A 16 -17.74 -2.38 2.17
C LEU A 16 -17.21 -2.58 3.58
N ALA A 17 -17.81 -1.93 4.58
CA ALA A 17 -17.41 -2.11 5.98
C ALA A 17 -17.58 -3.55 6.48
N ASN A 18 -18.46 -4.33 5.85
CA ASN A 18 -18.72 -5.73 6.18
C ASN A 18 -18.13 -6.72 5.15
N ASP A 19 -17.40 -6.22 4.13
CA ASP A 19 -16.78 -7.08 3.12
C ASP A 19 -15.68 -7.94 3.78
N LYS A 20 -15.70 -9.24 3.47
CA LYS A 20 -14.78 -10.22 4.05
C LYS A 20 -13.31 -9.89 3.78
N ARG A 21 -12.99 -9.29 2.64
CA ARG A 21 -11.63 -8.89 2.26
C ARG A 21 -11.16 -7.72 3.13
N ILE A 22 -12.01 -6.72 3.33
CA ILE A 22 -11.72 -5.55 4.19
C ILE A 22 -11.58 -5.99 5.66
N LEU A 23 -12.49 -6.83 6.14
CA LEU A 23 -12.38 -7.40 7.50
C LEU A 23 -11.11 -8.23 7.68
N ASN A 24 -10.70 -8.99 6.66
CA ASN A 24 -9.46 -9.76 6.68
C ASN A 24 -8.23 -8.83 6.72
N LEU A 25 -8.21 -7.78 5.89
CA LEU A 25 -7.14 -6.78 5.89
C LEU A 25 -6.99 -6.14 7.28
N ASN A 26 -8.08 -5.64 7.86
CA ASN A 26 -8.07 -5.02 9.19
C ASN A 26 -7.53 -5.97 10.27
N ARG A 27 -7.88 -7.26 10.18
CA ARG A 27 -7.36 -8.29 11.11
C ARG A 27 -5.87 -8.52 10.93
N CYS A 28 -5.39 -8.61 9.68
CA CYS A 28 -3.98 -8.79 9.37
C CYS A 28 -3.15 -7.58 9.80
N GLU A 29 -3.67 -6.37 9.56
CA GLU A 29 -3.11 -5.10 10.01
C GLU A 29 -2.98 -5.09 11.54
N GLY A 30 -4.06 -5.37 12.27
CA GLY A 30 -4.01 -5.42 13.74
C GLY A 30 -3.00 -6.42 14.29
N LYS A 31 -2.84 -7.60 13.66
CA LYS A 31 -1.80 -8.58 14.07
C LYS A 31 -0.39 -8.06 13.80
N MET A 32 -0.19 -7.40 12.66
CA MET A 32 1.10 -6.85 12.26
C MET A 32 1.50 -5.68 13.16
N GLU A 33 0.56 -4.77 13.45
CA GLU A 33 0.77 -3.60 14.30
C GLU A 33 1.11 -3.94 15.74
N HIS A 34 0.65 -5.09 16.27
CA HIS A 34 0.96 -5.50 17.65
C HIS A 34 2.18 -6.44 17.75
N SER A 35 2.87 -6.69 16.63
CA SER A 35 4.04 -7.56 16.62
C SER A 35 5.31 -6.75 16.86
N GLU A 36 5.91 -6.92 18.03
CA GLU A 36 7.20 -6.30 18.38
C GLU A 36 8.31 -6.68 17.39
N GLU A 37 8.29 -7.91 16.87
CA GLU A 37 9.25 -8.37 15.86
C GLU A 37 9.10 -7.58 14.56
N VAL A 38 7.87 -7.39 14.07
CA VAL A 38 7.62 -6.57 12.88
C VAL A 38 8.03 -5.11 13.11
N MET A 39 7.73 -4.54 14.28
CA MET A 39 8.16 -3.19 14.63
C MET A 39 9.68 -3.05 14.59
N ALA A 40 10.41 -4.01 15.17
CA ALA A 40 11.87 -4.02 15.18
C ALA A 40 12.44 -4.12 13.76
N LEU A 41 11.85 -4.96 12.89
CA LEU A 41 12.25 -5.09 11.49
C LEU A 41 11.95 -3.82 10.69
N ALA A 42 10.80 -3.19 10.93
CA ALA A 42 10.42 -1.92 10.29
C ALA A 42 11.41 -0.81 10.67
N TYR A 43 11.74 -0.71 11.96
CA TYR A 43 12.75 0.22 12.46
C TYR A 43 14.13 -0.02 11.82
N GLN A 44 14.58 -1.27 11.71
CA GLN A 44 15.83 -1.62 11.02
C GLN A 44 15.83 -1.15 9.56
N LYS A 45 14.71 -1.35 8.86
CA LYS A 45 14.54 -0.89 7.47
C LYS A 45 14.57 0.64 7.38
N ASP A 46 13.98 1.37 8.33
CA ASP A 46 13.99 2.84 8.34
C ASP A 46 15.39 3.40 8.64
N VAL A 47 16.12 2.80 9.57
CA VAL A 47 17.54 3.15 9.82
C VAL A 47 18.38 2.93 8.56
N ALA A 48 18.21 1.80 7.87
CA ALA A 48 18.93 1.52 6.64
C ALA A 48 18.54 2.47 5.49
N GLU A 49 17.28 2.90 5.43
CA GLU A 49 16.80 3.86 4.44
C GLU A 49 17.40 5.25 4.68
N ASN A 50 17.45 5.70 5.93
CA ASN A 50 18.10 6.95 6.30
C ASN A 50 19.59 6.92 5.94
N ALA A 51 20.29 5.83 6.27
CA ALA A 51 21.71 5.67 5.93
C ALA A 51 21.96 5.70 4.41
N TYR A 52 21.07 5.09 3.61
CA TYR A 52 21.13 5.16 2.15
C TYR A 52 20.88 6.57 1.62
N ASN A 53 19.86 7.25 2.14
CA ASN A 53 19.54 8.63 1.75
C ASN A 53 20.69 9.60 2.11
N ASP A 54 21.30 9.45 3.28
CA ASP A 54 22.47 10.23 3.67
C ASP A 54 23.68 9.91 2.78
N SER A 55 23.89 8.64 2.43
CA SER A 55 24.95 8.26 1.50
C SER A 55 24.78 8.90 0.12
N LEU A 56 23.54 8.97 -0.39
CA LEU A 56 23.25 9.63 -1.67
C LEU A 56 23.46 11.15 -1.62
N ARG A 57 23.34 11.78 -0.45
CA ARG A 57 23.58 13.23 -0.28
C ARG A 57 25.06 13.58 -0.25
N HIS A 58 25.89 12.68 0.28
CA HIS A 58 27.31 12.96 0.52
C HIS A 58 28.26 12.33 -0.51
N PHE A 59 27.84 11.28 -1.20
CA PHE A 59 28.68 10.53 -2.12
C PHE A 59 28.05 10.39 -3.51
N ASN A 60 28.89 10.10 -4.50
CA ASN A 60 28.42 9.80 -5.85
C ASN A 60 27.60 8.50 -5.85
N ILE A 61 26.56 8.40 -6.68
CA ILE A 61 25.71 7.21 -6.78
C ILE A 61 26.46 5.90 -7.10
N ARG A 62 27.62 5.99 -7.76
CA ARG A 62 28.47 4.82 -8.08
C ARG A 62 29.54 4.51 -7.04
N SER A 63 29.63 5.32 -5.98
CA SER A 63 30.57 5.15 -4.87
C SER A 63 30.34 3.83 -4.14
N GLN A 64 31.36 3.38 -3.41
CA GLN A 64 31.26 2.14 -2.65
C GLN A 64 30.32 2.30 -1.46
N GLU A 65 30.31 3.47 -0.84
CA GLU A 65 29.47 3.89 0.27
C GLU A 65 27.98 3.76 -0.09
N VAL A 66 27.58 4.32 -1.24
CA VAL A 66 26.19 4.23 -1.72
C VAL A 66 25.81 2.77 -2.03
N LYS A 67 26.71 1.98 -2.64
CA LYS A 67 26.43 0.57 -2.93
C LYS A 67 26.27 -0.27 -1.66
N LEU A 68 27.09 -0.01 -0.63
CA LEU A 68 27.00 -0.70 0.66
C LEU A 68 25.69 -0.34 1.37
N ALA A 69 25.33 0.95 1.42
CA ALA A 69 24.08 1.40 2.02
C ALA A 69 22.86 0.87 1.26
N GLN A 70 22.91 0.82 -0.08
CA GLN A 70 21.87 0.22 -0.91
C GLN A 70 21.68 -1.27 -0.61
N LYS A 71 22.79 -2.01 -0.48
CA LYS A 71 22.75 -3.43 -0.12
C LYS A 71 22.12 -3.65 1.26
N ALA A 72 22.53 -2.86 2.26
CA ALA A 72 21.97 -2.94 3.60
C ALA A 72 20.46 -2.65 3.62
N LEU A 73 20.02 -1.64 2.87
CA LEU A 73 18.59 -1.33 2.71
C LEU A 73 17.83 -2.49 2.03
N PHE A 74 18.42 -3.08 1.00
CA PHE A 74 17.81 -4.23 0.31
C PHE A 74 17.66 -5.44 1.25
N GLU A 75 18.67 -5.75 2.05
CA GLU A 75 18.63 -6.85 3.02
C GLU A 75 17.58 -6.60 4.10
N ALA A 76 17.52 -5.38 4.65
CA ALA A 76 16.53 -5.00 5.65
C ALA A 76 15.09 -5.09 5.11
N LYS A 77 14.83 -4.58 3.90
CA LYS A 77 13.54 -4.71 3.21
C LYS A 77 13.17 -6.17 3.00
N THR A 78 14.10 -6.96 2.45
CA THR A 78 13.88 -8.40 2.19
C THR A 78 13.53 -9.15 3.47
N LYS A 79 14.17 -8.81 4.59
CA LYS A 79 13.90 -9.44 5.90
C LYS A 79 12.51 -9.08 6.42
N LEU A 80 12.11 -7.81 6.32
CA LEU A 80 10.77 -7.35 6.68
C LEU A 80 9.69 -8.01 5.80
N ASP A 81 9.87 -7.99 4.48
CA ASP A 81 8.92 -8.56 3.51
C ASP A 81 8.83 -10.08 3.59
N SER A 82 9.86 -10.73 4.12
CA SER A 82 9.86 -12.18 4.37
C SER A 82 9.10 -12.57 5.63
N HIS A 83 8.77 -11.62 6.51
CA HIS A 83 8.07 -11.91 7.75
C HIS A 83 6.64 -12.42 7.48
N PRO A 84 6.18 -13.51 8.12
CA PRO A 84 4.87 -14.11 7.83
C PRO A 84 3.68 -13.14 7.98
N LEU A 85 3.68 -12.30 9.02
CA LEU A 85 2.60 -11.33 9.23
C LEU A 85 2.56 -10.24 8.16
N VAL A 86 3.74 -9.78 7.71
CA VAL A 86 3.85 -8.78 6.64
C VAL A 86 3.34 -9.38 5.33
N ARG A 87 3.74 -10.62 5.00
CA ARG A 87 3.22 -11.31 3.81
C ARG A 87 1.71 -11.49 3.83
N GLN A 88 1.14 -11.90 4.97
CA GLN A 88 -0.31 -12.04 5.11
C GLN A 88 -1.03 -10.71 4.92
N TYR A 89 -0.50 -9.63 5.50
CA TYR A 89 -1.02 -8.28 5.30
C TYR A 89 -0.94 -7.85 3.83
N LEU A 90 0.21 -8.05 3.16
CA LEU A 90 0.39 -7.67 1.75
C LEU A 90 -0.56 -8.42 0.81
N LEU A 91 -0.81 -9.71 1.07
CA LEU A 91 -1.81 -10.49 0.31
C LEU A 91 -3.23 -9.96 0.55
N ALA A 92 -3.61 -9.70 1.81
CA ALA A 92 -4.92 -9.14 2.12
C ALA A 92 -5.10 -7.74 1.51
N TYR A 93 -4.04 -6.93 1.49
CA TYR A 93 -4.03 -5.60 0.88
C TYR A 93 -4.24 -5.69 -0.64
N HIS A 94 -3.58 -6.63 -1.29
CA HIS A 94 -3.74 -6.89 -2.73
C HIS A 94 -5.20 -7.20 -3.09
N ASP A 95 -5.88 -8.06 -2.32
CA ASP A 95 -7.28 -8.42 -2.59
C ASP A 95 -8.24 -7.23 -2.45
N VAL A 96 -8.01 -6.36 -1.45
CA VAL A 96 -8.78 -5.13 -1.27
C VAL A 96 -8.48 -4.12 -2.37
N ARG A 97 -7.23 -4.04 -2.82
CA ARG A 97 -6.85 -3.18 -3.95
C ARG A 97 -7.59 -3.58 -5.22
N ILE A 98 -7.63 -4.86 -5.57
CA ILE A 98 -8.39 -5.37 -6.72
C ILE A 98 -9.87 -4.99 -6.61
N LEU A 99 -10.48 -5.20 -5.44
CA LEU A 99 -11.86 -4.79 -5.19
C LEU A 99 -12.10 -3.31 -5.51
N TYR A 100 -11.23 -2.42 -5.03
CA TYR A 100 -11.39 -0.99 -5.29
C TYR A 100 -11.13 -0.62 -6.75
N GLU A 101 -10.21 -1.31 -7.43
CA GLU A 101 -10.00 -1.15 -8.87
C GLU A 101 -11.25 -1.58 -9.67
N GLU A 102 -11.87 -2.70 -9.32
CA GLU A 102 -13.13 -3.17 -9.90
C GLU A 102 -14.27 -2.17 -9.68
N LEU A 103 -14.48 -1.72 -8.44
CA LEU A 103 -15.51 -0.71 -8.13
C LEU A 103 -15.29 0.60 -8.89
N ASN A 104 -14.04 1.05 -8.98
CA ASN A 104 -13.70 2.24 -9.72
C ASN A 104 -13.98 2.08 -11.23
N ASN A 105 -13.70 0.90 -11.79
CA ASN A 105 -14.02 0.61 -13.18
C ASN A 105 -15.54 0.55 -13.40
N GLU A 106 -16.29 -0.17 -12.58
CA GLU A 106 -17.75 -0.28 -12.71
C GLU A 106 -18.46 1.08 -12.56
N LEU A 107 -18.05 1.89 -11.58
CA LEU A 107 -18.71 3.16 -11.30
C LEU A 107 -18.30 4.27 -12.27
N PHE A 108 -17.03 4.27 -12.71
CA PHE A 108 -16.45 5.41 -13.42
C PHE A 108 -16.02 5.12 -14.85
N SER A 109 -16.01 3.87 -15.33
CA SER A 109 -15.68 3.55 -16.73
C SER A 109 -16.48 4.38 -17.75
N PRO A 110 -17.81 4.58 -17.59
CA PRO A 110 -18.60 5.42 -18.51
C PRO A 110 -18.17 6.90 -18.57
N PHE A 111 -17.45 7.38 -17.56
CA PHE A 111 -16.94 8.75 -17.48
C PHE A 111 -15.48 8.85 -17.98
N LYS A 112 -14.77 7.73 -18.13
CA LYS A 112 -13.39 7.71 -18.64
C LYS A 112 -13.29 7.92 -20.15
N GLU A 113 -14.34 7.57 -20.90
CA GLU A 113 -14.33 7.59 -22.38
C GLU A 113 -14.84 8.89 -23.02
N ARG A 114 -15.34 9.86 -22.24
CA ARG A 114 -15.93 11.11 -22.79
C ARG A 114 -15.20 12.39 -22.40
N LEU A 115 -13.89 12.41 -22.60
CA LEU A 115 -13.13 13.66 -22.64
C LEU A 115 -12.44 13.72 -24.01
N CYS A 116 -12.97 14.58 -24.89
CA CYS A 116 -12.47 14.94 -26.23
C CYS A 116 -13.07 14.21 -27.45
N GLU A 117 -14.39 14.23 -27.62
CA GLU A 117 -14.96 14.42 -28.96
C GLU A 117 -16.02 15.51 -28.83
N ASP A 118 -15.71 16.71 -29.35
CA ASP A 118 -16.62 17.76 -29.85
C ASP A 118 -16.00 19.15 -29.69
N ALA A 119 -15.08 19.47 -30.60
CA ALA A 119 -14.81 20.84 -31.06
C ALA A 119 -13.98 20.80 -32.36
N LYS A 120 -14.59 20.41 -33.48
CA LYS A 120 -14.18 20.86 -34.81
C LYS A 120 -15.40 21.12 -35.68
#